data_AF-C0DB86-F1
#
_entry.id   AF-C0DB86-F1
#
_cell.length_a   1.000
_cell.length_b   1.000
_cell.length_c   1.000
_cell.angle_alpha   90.00
_cell.angle_beta   90.00
_cell.angle_gamma   90.00
#
_symmetry.space_group_name_H-M   'P 1'
#
loop_
_entity.id
_entity.type
_entity.pdbx_description
1 polymer ?
#
loop_
_entity_poly.entity_id
_entity_poly.type
_entity_poly.pdbx_seq_one_letter_code
_entity_poly.pdbx_strand_id
1 'polypeptide(L)' 'MKIALINENSQAAKNEMICDNLKKVVEPMGHTVYNYGMYTAEDETQLT' A
#
# COMPACT_ATOMS: atom_id res chain seq x y z
N MET A 1 11.22 -3.20 11.18
CA MET A 1 11.69 -2.32 10.08
C MET A 1 10.54 -1.41 9.63
N LYS A 2 10.84 -0.30 8.96
CA LYS A 2 9.82 0.55 8.32
C LYS A 2 9.71 0.14 6.85
N ILE A 3 8.52 -0.23 6.40
CA ILE A 3 8.24 -0.70 5.04
C ILE A 3 7.31 0.31 4.38
N ALA A 4 7.68 0.84 3.23
CA ALA A 4 6.82 1.71 2.43
C ALA A 4 6.14 0.89 1.32
N LEU A 5 4.81 1.01 1.19
CA LEU A 5 4.03 0.50 0.07
C LEU A 5 3.69 1.66 -0.85
N ILE A 6 4.02 1.54 -2.13
CA ILE A 6 3.71 2.51 -3.18
C ILE A 6 3.09 1.76 -4.36
N ASN A 7 1.88 2.15 -4.77
CA ASN A 7 1.14 1.66 -5.93
C ASN A 7 0.97 2.78 -6.97
N GLU A 8 1.08 2.41 -8.25
CA GLU A 8 0.75 3.29 -9.38
C GLU A 8 -0.67 3.04 -9.91
N ASN A 9 -1.16 3.93 -10.79
CA ASN A 9 -2.57 4.06 -11.15
C ASN A 9 -3.22 2.74 -11.59
N SER A 10 -2.49 1.91 -12.34
CA SER A 10 -3.05 0.73 -13.01
C SER A 10 -3.45 -0.34 -12.01
N GLN A 11 -2.89 -0.29 -10.80
CA GLN A 11 -3.13 -1.23 -9.72
C GLN A 11 -3.66 -0.56 -8.45
N ALA A 12 -4.01 0.74 -8.49
CA ALA A 12 -4.45 1.48 -7.30
C ALA A 12 -5.69 0.86 -6.63
N ALA A 13 -6.64 0.35 -7.42
CA ALA A 13 -7.82 -0.38 -6.91
C ALA A 13 -7.49 -1.66 -6.13
N LYS A 14 -6.24 -2.16 -6.18
CA LYS A 14 -5.78 -3.33 -5.41
C LYS A 14 -4.97 -2.94 -4.17
N ASN A 15 -4.74 -1.65 -3.93
CA ASN A 15 -3.86 -1.17 -2.87
C ASN A 15 -4.30 -1.65 -1.47
N GLU A 16 -5.60 -1.59 -1.15
CA GLU A 16 -6.13 -2.08 0.14
C GLU A 16 -5.83 -3.57 0.33
N MET A 17 -6.16 -4.41 -0.66
CA MET A 17 -5.86 -5.85 -0.63
C MET A 17 -4.37 -6.13 -0.41
N ILE A 18 -3.48 -5.39 -1.10
CA ILE A 18 -2.03 -5.56 -0.96
C ILE A 18 -1.58 -5.12 0.44
N CYS A 19 -2.03 -3.96 0.91
CA CYS A 19 -1.69 -3.40 2.21
C CYS A 19 -2.08 -4.33 3.36
N ASP A 20 -3.31 -4.86 3.34
CA ASP A 20 -3.82 -5.75 4.38
C ASP A 20 -3.06 -7.07 4.43
N ASN A 21 -2.78 -7.67 3.26
CA ASN A 21 -1.99 -8.89 3.21
C ASN A 21 -0.54 -8.66 3.65
N LEU A 22 0.07 -7.53 3.29
CA LEU A 22 1.42 -7.19 3.71
C LEU A 22 1.48 -7.00 5.24
N LYS A 23 0.57 -6.21 5.81
CA LYS A 23 0.48 -5.99 7.27
C LYS A 23 0.30 -7.29 8.04
N LYS A 24 -0.61 -8.16 7.58
CA LYS A 24 -0.88 -9.47 8.20
C LYS A 24 0.39 -10.31 8.37
N VAL A 25 1.32 -10.23 7.43
CA VAL A 25 2.58 -10.99 7.47
C VAL A 25 3.64 -10.29 8.33
N VAL A 26 3.81 -8.98 8.16
CA VAL A 26 5.00 -8.28 8.68
C VAL A 26 4.81 -7.61 10.04
N GLU A 27 3.58 -7.29 10.44
CA GLU A 27 3.31 -6.70 11.77
C GLU A 27 3.64 -7.66 12.92
N PRO A 28 3.31 -8.98 12.86
CA PRO A 28 3.76 -9.94 13.86
C PRO A 28 5.30 -10.07 13.97
N MET A 29 6.03 -9.67 12.93
CA MET A 29 7.50 -9.65 12.89
C MET A 29 8.09 -8.35 13.47
N GLY A 30 7.27 -7.46 14.04
CA GLY A 30 7.70 -6.17 14.58
C GLY A 30 8.08 -5.17 13.48
N HIS A 31 7.49 -5.29 12.29
CA HIS A 31 7.64 -4.31 11.21
C HIS A 31 6.40 -3.43 11.12
N THR A 32 6.55 -2.23 10.55
CA THR A 32 5.45 -1.29 10.37
C THR A 32 5.33 -0.95 8.89
N VAL A 33 4.13 -1.09 8.34
CA VAL A 33 3.80 -0.74 6.96
C VAL A 33 3.27 0.70 6.92
N TYR A 34 3.86 1.50 6.06
CA TYR A 34 3.40 2.83 5.71
C TYR A 34 2.91 2.79 4.27
N ASN A 35 1.60 2.88 4.09
CA ASN A 35 1.00 2.94 2.77
C ASN A 35 1.05 4.39 2.29
N TYR A 36 1.80 4.65 1.22
CA TYR A 36 1.97 5.97 0.61
C TYR A 36 1.13 6.14 -0.66
N GLY A 37 0.16 5.25 -0.87
CA GLY A 37 -0.76 5.28 -2.00
C GLY A 37 -0.11 4.83 -3.30
N MET A 38 -0.79 4.95 -4.43
CA MET A 38 -2.19 5.39 -4.55
C MET A 38 -3.14 4.42 -3.83
N TYR A 39 -4.18 4.96 -3.20
CA TYR A 39 -5.17 4.22 -2.42
C TYR A 39 -6.36 3.77 -3.26
N THR A 40 -6.76 4.59 -4.22
CA THR A 40 -7.87 4.34 -5.14
C THR A 40 -7.50 4.73 -6.57
N ALA A 41 -8.28 4.29 -7.55
CA ALA A 41 -8.07 4.71 -8.95
C ALA A 41 -8.41 6.20 -9.15
N GLU A 42 -9.17 6.79 -8.24
CA GLU A 42 -9.67 8.16 -8.28
C GLU A 42 -8.81 9.15 -7.48
N ASP A 43 -7.68 8.73 -6.90
CA ASP A 43 -6.78 9.61 -6.16
C ASP A 43 -6.39 10.85 -6.99
N GLU A 44 -6.53 12.06 -6.45
CA GLU A 44 -6.20 13.30 -7.19
C GLU A 44 -4.72 13.33 -7.61
N THR A 45 -3.85 12.71 -6.80
CA THR A 45 -2.41 12.66 -7.03
C THR A 45 -2.04 11.31 -7.65
N GLN A 46 -2.12 11.23 -8.98
CA GLN A 46 -1.84 9.99 -9.72
C GLN A 46 -0.33 9.78 -9.91
N LEU A 47 0.10 8.54 -9.70
CA LEU A 47 1.40 8.04 -10.14
C LEU A 47 1.16 7.21 -11.41
N THR A 48 1.73 7.70 -12.51
CA THR A 48 1.39 7.42 -13.92
C THR A 48 0.02 7.94 -14.35
#